data_AF-A0A534LU57-F1
#
_entry.id   AF-A0A534LU57-F1
#
_cell.length_a   1.000
_cell.length_b   1.000
_cell.length_c   1.000
_cell.angle_alpha   90.00
_cell.angle_beta   90.00
_cell.angle_gamma   90.00
#
_symmetry.space_group_name_H-M   'P 1'
#
loop_
_entity.id
_entity.type
_entity.pdbx_description
1 polymer ?
#
loop_
_entity_poly.entity_id
_entity_poly.type
_entity_poly.pdbx_seq_one_letter_code
_entity_poly.pdbx_strand_id
1 'polypeptide(L)'
;MYESILEWRRKGPLHMTLLDPDKQTPPDAASLSSEAAAAGTDAIMVGGSTGVTQDKVDATVLAIKKAAKVPVILFPASAANLSPHADALYFMSLLNSRDPRLIVGEQRLAAPIVRAWGLEAIPMAYLVVEPGMRAGEVGDAELISRKNPIVAVQYALAAQMLGMKLVYLEAGSGAPEPVPDRVIRAVRDAIDIPVVVGGGIRTPEAAQAVTQAGADI
;
A
#
# COMPACT_ATOMS: atom_id res chain seq x y z
N MET A 1 -6.23 -10.31 -9.32
CA MET A 1 -6.34 -9.55 -8.06
C MET A 1 -6.81 -8.14 -8.32
N TYR A 2 -6.18 -7.37 -9.22
CA TYR A 2 -6.64 -6.01 -9.53
C TYR A 2 -8.10 -5.93 -9.98
N GLU A 3 -8.54 -6.84 -10.86
CA GLU A 3 -9.95 -6.90 -11.29
C GLU A 3 -10.90 -7.19 -10.11
N SER A 4 -10.47 -8.02 -9.15
CA SER A 4 -11.22 -8.30 -7.93
C SER A 4 -11.34 -7.06 -7.05
N ILE A 5 -10.27 -6.27 -6.91
CA ILE A 5 -10.29 -4.97 -6.22
C ILE A 5 -11.34 -4.06 -6.86
N LEU A 6 -11.37 -3.96 -8.20
CA LEU A 6 -12.38 -3.14 -8.89
C LEU A 6 -13.81 -3.65 -8.69
N GLU A 7 -14.01 -4.97 -8.67
CA GLU A 7 -15.32 -5.57 -8.44
C GLU A 7 -15.81 -5.35 -7.00
N TRP A 8 -14.94 -5.55 -6.01
CA TRP A 8 -15.27 -5.32 -4.60
C TRP A 8 -15.56 -3.84 -4.36
N ARG A 9 -14.77 -2.95 -4.97
CA ARG A 9 -14.94 -1.51 -4.83
C ARG A 9 -16.30 -1.00 -5.29
N ARG A 10 -16.94 -1.68 -6.25
CA ARG A 10 -18.32 -1.39 -6.68
C ARG A 10 -19.37 -1.60 -5.59
N LYS A 11 -19.07 -2.40 -4.56
CA LYS A 11 -19.97 -2.70 -3.44
C LYS A 11 -19.81 -1.72 -2.28
N GLY A 12 -18.67 -1.05 -2.18
CA GLY A 12 -18.33 -0.14 -1.09
C GLY A 12 -16.84 0.20 -1.07
N PRO A 13 -16.39 1.13 -0.22
CA PRO A 13 -14.96 1.32 0.03
C PRO A 13 -14.37 0.03 0.61
N LEU A 14 -13.12 -0.27 0.27
CA LEU A 14 -12.42 -1.44 0.76
C LEU A 14 -11.66 -1.13 2.05
N HIS A 15 -11.33 -2.17 2.79
CA HIS A 15 -10.41 -2.10 3.91
C HIS A 15 -9.35 -3.19 3.77
N MET A 16 -8.08 -2.83 3.96
CA MET A 16 -6.97 -3.79 3.93
C MET A 16 -6.12 -3.68 5.19
N THR A 17 -5.81 -4.82 5.80
CA THR A 17 -5.01 -4.88 7.04
C THR A 17 -3.54 -5.10 6.71
N LEU A 18 -2.68 -4.14 7.05
CA LEU A 18 -1.22 -4.26 6.88
C LEU A 18 -0.57 -4.94 8.10
N LEU A 19 0.17 -6.03 7.86
CA LEU A 19 1.00 -6.72 8.84
C LEU A 19 2.49 -6.61 8.45
N ASP A 20 3.34 -6.30 9.43
CA ASP A 20 4.78 -6.10 9.24
C ASP A 20 5.55 -7.37 9.68
N PRO A 21 6.13 -8.18 8.78
CA PRO A 21 6.80 -9.43 9.13
C PRO A 21 7.89 -9.32 10.20
N ASP A 22 8.40 -8.12 10.48
CA ASP A 22 9.42 -7.90 11.52
C ASP A 22 8.83 -7.68 12.92
N LYS A 23 7.53 -7.39 13.04
CA LYS A 23 6.87 -7.00 14.30
C LYS A 23 6.10 -8.11 14.99
N GLN A 24 5.90 -9.25 14.33
CA GLN A 24 5.18 -10.38 14.90
C GLN A 24 5.69 -11.72 14.38
N THR A 25 5.39 -12.79 15.11
CA THR A 25 5.71 -14.14 14.65
C THR A 25 4.68 -14.64 13.61
N PRO A 26 5.00 -15.66 12.79
CA PRO A 26 4.02 -16.21 11.85
C PRO A 26 2.72 -16.73 12.51
N PRO A 27 2.74 -17.40 13.68
CA PRO A 27 1.52 -17.72 14.42
C PRO A 27 0.69 -16.49 14.82
N ASP A 28 1.33 -15.41 15.27
CA ASP A 28 0.62 -14.17 15.62
C ASP A 28 0.01 -13.53 14.37
N ALA A 29 0.74 -13.49 13.25
CA ALA A 29 0.21 -13.02 11.97
C ALA A 29 -1.00 -13.84 11.49
N ALA A 30 -0.98 -15.15 11.71
CA ALA A 30 -2.11 -16.04 11.44
C ALA A 30 -3.33 -15.70 12.31
N SER A 31 -3.15 -15.45 13.62
CA SER A 31 -4.23 -15.04 14.51
C SER A 31 -4.81 -13.69 14.08
N LEU A 32 -3.97 -12.68 13.90
CA LEU A 32 -4.36 -11.32 13.52
C LEU A 32 -5.09 -11.28 12.18
N SER A 33 -4.62 -12.05 11.18
CA SER A 33 -5.29 -12.14 9.88
C SER A 33 -6.64 -12.84 9.95
N SER A 34 -6.78 -13.88 10.79
CA SER A 34 -8.06 -14.53 11.04
C SER A 34 -9.06 -13.57 11.71
N GLU A 35 -8.62 -12.80 12.70
CA GLU A 35 -9.45 -11.78 13.37
C GLU A 35 -9.86 -10.67 12.40
N ALA A 36 -8.92 -10.15 11.61
CA ALA A 36 -9.19 -9.12 10.62
C ALA A 36 -10.16 -9.62 9.51
N ALA A 37 -10.01 -10.86 9.05
CA ALA A 37 -10.92 -11.48 8.11
C ALA A 37 -12.33 -11.64 8.70
N ALA A 38 -12.44 -12.06 9.96
CA ALA A 38 -13.73 -12.15 10.65
C ALA A 38 -14.40 -10.78 10.85
N ALA A 39 -13.59 -9.72 11.01
CA ALA A 39 -14.06 -8.33 11.08
C ALA A 39 -14.42 -7.71 9.71
N GLY A 40 -14.15 -8.41 8.61
CA GLY A 40 -14.53 -7.98 7.26
C GLY A 40 -13.45 -7.23 6.47
N THR A 41 -12.16 -7.40 6.79
CA THR A 41 -11.08 -6.91 5.91
C THR A 41 -11.14 -7.61 4.55
N ASP A 42 -10.92 -6.86 3.46
CA ASP A 42 -10.98 -7.39 2.09
C ASP A 42 -9.69 -8.09 1.67
N ALA A 43 -8.55 -7.68 2.25
CA ALA A 43 -7.24 -8.27 1.99
C ALA A 43 -6.28 -8.07 3.17
N ILE A 44 -5.26 -8.92 3.25
CA ILE A 44 -4.10 -8.70 4.12
C ILE A 44 -2.94 -8.17 3.26
N MET A 45 -2.40 -7.03 3.64
CA MET A 45 -1.15 -6.51 3.11
C MET A 45 0.01 -7.02 3.96
N VAL A 46 1.11 -7.42 3.32
CA VAL A 46 2.33 -7.86 4.02
C VAL A 46 3.49 -6.97 3.60
N GLY A 47 4.02 -6.20 4.54
CA GLY A 47 5.05 -5.19 4.24
C GLY A 47 5.59 -4.50 5.49
N GLY A 48 6.83 -4.02 5.40
CA GLY A 48 7.53 -3.33 6.48
C GLY A 48 8.73 -2.55 5.95
N SER A 49 9.20 -1.56 6.72
CA SER A 49 10.26 -0.65 6.28
C SER A 49 11.69 -1.09 6.64
N THR A 50 11.84 -2.00 7.61
CA THR A 50 13.14 -2.40 8.17
C THR A 50 13.11 -3.87 8.61
N GLY A 51 14.25 -4.57 8.56
CA GLY A 51 14.37 -5.92 9.16
C GLY A 51 13.65 -7.05 8.42
N VAL A 52 12.95 -6.73 7.32
CA VAL A 52 12.23 -7.69 6.50
C VAL A 52 13.21 -8.46 5.61
N THR A 53 13.15 -9.78 5.68
CA THR A 53 13.88 -10.71 4.79
C THR A 53 12.87 -11.57 4.03
N GLN A 54 13.26 -12.12 2.88
CA GLN A 54 12.39 -13.03 2.12
C GLN A 54 11.85 -14.18 2.99
N ASP A 55 12.69 -14.84 3.79
CA ASP A 55 12.27 -15.94 4.66
C ASP A 55 11.18 -15.53 5.67
N LYS A 56 11.29 -14.32 6.24
CA LYS A 56 10.27 -13.78 7.15
C LYS A 56 8.96 -13.50 6.41
N VAL A 57 9.04 -12.94 5.20
CA VAL A 57 7.86 -12.69 4.36
C VAL A 57 7.20 -14.01 3.99
N ASP A 58 7.95 -15.00 3.51
CA ASP A 58 7.45 -16.31 3.11
C ASP A 58 6.74 -17.01 4.27
N ALA A 59 7.38 -17.08 5.44
CA ALA A 59 6.78 -17.67 6.64
C ALA A 59 5.49 -16.94 7.07
N THR A 60 5.48 -15.61 7.01
CA THR A 60 4.31 -14.78 7.35
C THR A 60 3.16 -15.01 6.36
N VAL A 61 3.42 -14.95 5.06
CA VAL A 61 2.43 -15.17 4.00
C VAL A 61 1.82 -16.56 4.09
N LEU A 62 2.65 -17.61 4.25
CA LEU A 62 2.16 -18.99 4.39
C LEU A 62 1.29 -19.19 5.63
N ALA A 63 1.66 -18.57 6.75
CA ALA A 63 0.87 -18.64 7.98
C ALA A 63 -0.49 -17.94 7.82
N ILE A 64 -0.53 -16.74 7.20
CA ILE A 64 -1.77 -16.02 6.91
C ILE A 64 -2.67 -16.85 5.99
N LYS A 65 -2.15 -17.38 4.86
CA LYS A 65 -2.96 -18.15 3.89
C LYS A 65 -3.53 -19.44 4.47
N LYS A 66 -2.90 -19.99 5.51
CA LYS A 66 -3.43 -21.15 6.24
C LYS A 66 -4.60 -20.78 7.14
N ALA A 67 -4.58 -19.59 7.75
CA ALA A 67 -5.54 -19.16 8.76
C ALA A 67 -6.72 -18.35 8.20
N ALA A 68 -6.49 -17.52 7.18
CA ALA A 68 -7.49 -16.64 6.59
C ALA A 68 -7.73 -16.95 5.10
N LYS A 69 -8.94 -16.65 4.62
CA LYS A 69 -9.34 -16.87 3.20
C LYS A 69 -9.32 -15.61 2.35
N VAL A 70 -9.00 -14.46 2.94
CA VAL A 70 -8.78 -13.22 2.21
C VAL A 70 -7.44 -13.26 1.49
N PRO A 71 -7.30 -12.58 0.34
CA PRO A 71 -6.04 -12.54 -0.41
C PRO A 71 -4.92 -11.87 0.38
N VAL A 72 -3.69 -12.28 0.09
CA VAL A 72 -2.46 -11.69 0.62
C VAL A 72 -1.75 -10.91 -0.48
N ILE A 73 -1.56 -9.60 -0.28
CA ILE A 73 -0.91 -8.70 -1.24
C ILE A 73 0.39 -8.19 -0.65
N LEU A 74 1.50 -8.31 -1.37
CA LEU A 74 2.78 -7.79 -0.91
C LEU A 74 2.81 -6.27 -1.02
N PHE A 75 3.32 -5.62 0.03
CA PHE A 75 3.59 -4.18 0.13
C PHE A 75 5.09 -3.97 0.46
N PRO A 76 6.01 -4.32 -0.47
CA PRO A 76 7.43 -4.42 -0.15
C PRO A 76 8.14 -3.07 -0.15
N ALA A 77 9.19 -2.95 0.68
CA ALA A 77 10.13 -1.82 0.61
C ALA A 77 11.27 -2.03 -0.40
N SER A 78 11.55 -3.27 -0.82
CA SER A 78 12.63 -3.60 -1.77
C SER A 78 12.37 -4.92 -2.51
N ALA A 79 13.13 -5.17 -3.59
CA ALA A 79 13.08 -6.43 -4.34
C ALA A 79 13.52 -7.65 -3.51
N ALA A 80 14.21 -7.45 -2.38
CA ALA A 80 14.62 -8.51 -1.47
C ALA A 80 13.49 -8.99 -0.52
N ASN A 81 12.32 -8.35 -0.56
CA ASN A 81 11.20 -8.62 0.35
C ASN A 81 9.99 -9.23 -0.36
N LEU A 82 10.22 -9.94 -1.46
CA LEU A 82 9.17 -10.56 -2.25
C LEU A 82 8.95 -12.02 -1.83
N SER A 83 7.74 -12.52 -2.09
CA SER A 83 7.36 -13.91 -1.85
C SER A 83 6.58 -14.47 -3.04
N PRO A 84 6.88 -15.70 -3.51
CA PRO A 84 6.08 -16.36 -4.54
C PRO A 84 4.75 -16.89 -3.99
N HIS A 85 4.52 -16.84 -2.67
CA HIS A 85 3.34 -17.41 -2.04
C HIS A 85 2.15 -16.45 -1.97
N ALA A 86 2.39 -15.15 -2.19
CA ALA A 86 1.37 -14.12 -2.18
C ALA A 86 0.47 -14.19 -3.42
N ASP A 87 -0.73 -13.61 -3.34
CA ASP A 87 -1.69 -13.60 -4.44
C ASP A 87 -1.42 -12.47 -5.42
N ALA A 88 -0.82 -11.37 -4.95
CA ALA A 88 -0.37 -10.25 -5.79
C ALA A 88 0.74 -9.44 -5.12
N LEU A 89 1.32 -8.53 -5.88
CA LEU A 89 2.31 -7.56 -5.47
C LEU A 89 1.85 -6.15 -5.86
N TYR A 90 1.80 -5.23 -4.89
CA TYR A 90 1.82 -3.81 -5.23
C TYR A 90 3.19 -3.45 -5.79
N PHE A 91 3.26 -3.28 -7.10
CA PHE A 91 4.48 -2.95 -7.83
C PHE A 91 4.68 -1.43 -7.79
N MET A 92 5.06 -0.97 -6.61
CA MET A 92 5.05 0.44 -6.23
C MET A 92 6.21 1.20 -6.84
N SER A 93 6.00 2.49 -7.12
CA SER A 93 7.04 3.48 -7.40
C SER A 93 6.87 4.66 -6.45
N LEU A 94 7.89 4.96 -5.64
CA LEU A 94 7.87 6.13 -4.74
C LEU A 94 8.17 7.38 -5.56
N LEU A 95 7.15 7.95 -6.21
CA LEU A 95 7.33 8.96 -7.26
C LEU A 95 7.91 10.28 -6.75
N ASN A 96 7.69 10.61 -5.48
CA ASN A 96 8.27 11.79 -4.83
C ASN A 96 9.56 11.48 -4.05
N SER A 97 10.23 10.37 -4.34
CA SER A 97 11.59 10.10 -3.84
C SER A 97 12.61 10.99 -4.54
N ARG A 98 13.66 11.40 -3.82
CA ARG A 98 14.89 11.97 -4.42
C ARG A 98 15.87 10.90 -4.88
N ASP A 99 15.67 9.67 -4.45
CA ASP A 99 16.48 8.51 -4.80
C ASP A 99 15.84 7.73 -5.99
N PRO A 100 16.45 7.76 -7.20
CA PRO A 100 15.97 7.02 -8.36
C PRO A 100 15.90 5.50 -8.15
N ARG A 101 16.66 4.97 -7.18
CA ARG A 101 16.57 3.55 -6.81
C ARG A 101 15.16 3.19 -6.36
N LEU A 102 14.48 4.07 -5.64
CA LEU A 102 13.13 3.83 -5.12
C LEU A 102 12.02 4.17 -6.13
N ILE A 103 12.36 4.99 -7.14
CA ILE A 103 11.44 5.32 -8.25
C ILE A 103 11.36 4.16 -9.25
N VAL A 104 12.51 3.64 -9.70
CA VAL A 104 12.54 2.59 -10.75
C VAL A 104 13.63 1.51 -10.54
N GLY A 105 14.60 1.74 -9.65
CA GLY A 105 15.72 0.80 -9.44
C GLY A 105 15.32 -0.52 -8.80
N GLU A 106 14.57 -0.49 -7.69
CA GLU A 106 14.05 -1.68 -7.01
C GLU A 106 13.05 -2.43 -7.90
N GLN A 107 12.27 -1.70 -8.68
CA GLN A 107 11.31 -2.23 -9.64
C GLN A 107 12.04 -2.97 -10.77
N ARG A 108 13.14 -2.39 -11.29
CA ARG A 108 14.02 -3.05 -12.26
C ARG A 108 14.62 -4.34 -11.70
N LEU A 109 15.00 -4.37 -10.43
CA LEU A 109 15.53 -5.57 -9.76
C LEU A 109 14.45 -6.64 -9.55
N ALA A 110 13.24 -6.23 -9.16
CA ALA A 110 12.10 -7.11 -8.90
C ALA A 110 11.51 -7.72 -10.18
N ALA A 111 11.49 -6.98 -11.30
CA ALA A 111 10.81 -7.38 -12.53
C ALA A 111 11.13 -8.81 -13.04
N PRO A 112 12.40 -9.26 -13.16
CA PRO A 112 12.70 -10.63 -13.59
C PRO A 112 12.22 -11.69 -12.59
N ILE A 113 12.28 -11.40 -11.29
CA ILE A 113 11.83 -12.31 -10.22
C ILE A 113 10.31 -12.47 -10.28
N VAL A 114 9.59 -11.34 -10.32
CA VAL A 114 8.12 -11.30 -10.42
C VAL A 114 7.64 -12.04 -11.66
N ARG A 115 8.30 -11.83 -12.81
CA ARG A 115 7.99 -12.54 -14.06
C ARG A 115 8.24 -14.04 -13.95
N ALA A 116 9.35 -14.46 -13.35
CA ALA A 116 9.68 -15.87 -13.20
C ALA A 116 8.69 -16.61 -12.29
N TRP A 117 8.16 -15.94 -11.26
CA TRP A 117 7.16 -16.49 -10.35
C TRP A 117 5.72 -16.45 -10.89
N GLY A 118 5.48 -15.70 -11.97
CA GLY A 118 4.12 -15.45 -12.47
C GLY A 118 3.26 -14.68 -11.46
N LEU A 119 3.89 -13.92 -10.55
CA LEU A 119 3.21 -13.14 -9.53
C LEU A 119 2.53 -11.93 -10.17
N GLU A 120 1.25 -11.70 -9.86
CA GLU A 120 0.51 -10.56 -10.40
C GLU A 120 1.07 -9.25 -9.83
N ALA A 121 1.65 -8.42 -10.69
CA ALA A 121 2.08 -7.08 -10.35
C ALA A 121 0.96 -6.07 -10.62
N ILE A 122 0.60 -5.29 -9.59
CA ILE A 122 -0.35 -4.18 -9.66
C ILE A 122 0.45 -2.87 -9.60
N PRO A 123 0.66 -2.16 -10.73
CA PRO A 123 1.43 -0.92 -10.75
C PRO A 123 0.77 0.15 -9.89
N MET A 124 1.52 0.71 -8.94
CA MET A 124 1.00 1.67 -7.96
C MET A 124 1.95 2.87 -7.82
N ALA A 125 1.42 4.08 -7.89
CA ALA A 125 2.13 5.26 -7.41
C ALA A 125 2.07 5.28 -5.90
N TYR A 126 3.21 5.42 -5.24
CA TYR A 126 3.31 5.61 -3.81
C TYR A 126 3.78 7.04 -3.54
N LEU A 127 2.94 7.82 -2.86
CA LEU A 127 3.14 9.25 -2.64
C LEU A 127 3.14 9.55 -1.16
N VAL A 128 4.27 10.01 -0.64
CA VAL A 128 4.42 10.30 0.79
C VAL A 128 4.06 11.75 1.07
N VAL A 129 3.04 11.93 1.91
CA VAL A 129 2.50 13.21 2.38
C VAL A 129 3.05 13.48 3.78
N GLU A 130 3.27 14.74 4.15
CA GLU A 130 3.70 15.09 5.51
C GLU A 130 2.76 14.44 6.56
N PRO A 131 3.29 13.97 7.71
CA PRO A 131 4.71 14.02 8.11
C PRO A 131 5.60 12.93 7.50
N GLY A 132 5.04 11.95 6.78
CA GLY A 132 5.75 10.86 6.11
C GLY A 132 6.39 9.81 7.02
N MET A 133 6.70 10.19 8.27
CA MET A 133 7.28 9.33 9.30
C MET A 133 8.48 8.52 8.75
N ARG A 134 8.64 7.27 9.21
CA ARG A 134 9.73 6.39 8.78
C ARG A 134 9.75 6.12 7.27
N ALA A 135 8.57 6.07 6.63
CA ALA A 135 8.47 5.86 5.19
C ALA A 135 9.09 7.02 4.40
N GLY A 136 8.87 8.26 4.85
CA GLY A 136 9.50 9.45 4.26
C GLY A 136 11.01 9.49 4.47
N GLU A 137 11.49 9.11 5.65
CA GLU A 137 12.92 9.05 5.98
C GLU A 137 13.69 8.01 5.16
N VAL A 138 13.22 6.75 5.18
CA VAL A 138 13.84 5.65 4.43
C VAL A 138 13.69 5.88 2.93
N GLY A 139 12.60 6.52 2.54
CA GLY A 139 12.26 6.81 1.16
C GLY A 139 13.01 7.98 0.53
N ASP A 140 13.80 8.74 1.29
CA ASP A 140 14.33 10.06 0.89
C ASP A 140 13.26 10.90 0.14
N ALA A 141 12.05 10.92 0.71
CA ALA A 141 10.89 11.48 0.05
C ALA A 141 10.88 13.01 0.17
N GLU A 142 10.68 13.69 -0.96
CA GLU A 142 10.23 15.07 -0.99
C GLU A 142 8.75 15.10 -0.60
N LEU A 143 8.51 15.23 0.71
CA LEU A 143 7.18 15.13 1.31
C LEU A 143 6.19 16.10 0.67
N ILE A 144 5.05 15.57 0.26
CA ILE A 144 3.95 16.37 -0.29
C ILE A 144 3.28 17.13 0.86
N SER A 145 3.10 18.44 0.68
CA SER A 145 2.51 19.27 1.73
C SER A 145 1.07 18.88 2.04
N ARG A 146 0.75 18.78 3.34
CA ARG A 146 -0.65 18.64 3.80
C ARG A 146 -1.50 19.86 3.45
N LYS A 147 -0.88 21.03 3.26
CA LYS A 147 -1.58 22.32 3.09
C LYS A 147 -2.05 22.57 1.67
N ASN A 148 -1.32 22.06 0.69
CA ASN A 148 -1.56 22.36 -0.72
C ASN A 148 -1.66 21.06 -1.53
N PRO A 149 -2.84 20.74 -2.10
CA PRO A 149 -3.06 19.49 -2.83
C PRO A 149 -2.42 19.47 -4.23
N ILE A 150 -1.96 20.60 -4.76
CA ILE A 150 -1.53 20.73 -6.16
C ILE A 150 -0.45 19.69 -6.52
N VAL A 151 0.56 19.50 -5.67
CA VAL A 151 1.64 18.54 -5.94
C VAL A 151 1.13 17.10 -5.92
N ALA A 152 0.22 16.75 -4.99
CA ALA A 152 -0.40 15.43 -4.95
C ALA A 152 -1.17 15.14 -6.25
N VAL A 153 -1.96 16.12 -6.72
CA VAL A 153 -2.73 16.02 -7.96
C VAL A 153 -1.82 15.86 -9.17
N GLN A 154 -0.72 16.63 -9.26
CA GLN A 154 0.25 16.53 -10.35
C GLN A 154 0.87 15.14 -10.44
N TYR A 155 1.31 14.58 -9.30
CA TYR A 155 1.85 13.22 -9.26
C TYR A 155 0.80 12.15 -9.60
N ALA A 156 -0.42 12.30 -9.11
CA ALA A 156 -1.49 11.34 -9.37
C ALA A 156 -1.89 11.32 -10.87
N LEU A 157 -2.01 12.50 -11.50
CA LEU A 157 -2.22 12.62 -12.94
C LEU A 157 -1.07 12.00 -13.74
N ALA A 158 0.17 12.30 -13.36
CA ALA A 158 1.34 11.70 -14.00
C ALA A 158 1.33 10.17 -13.88
N ALA A 159 1.01 9.63 -12.70
CA ALA A 159 0.88 8.20 -12.46
C ALA A 159 -0.16 7.55 -13.38
N GLN A 160 -1.35 8.15 -13.49
CA GLN A 160 -2.40 7.68 -14.40
C GLN A 160 -1.94 7.69 -15.86
N MET A 161 -1.33 8.79 -16.32
CA MET A 161 -0.82 8.91 -17.69
C MET A 161 0.32 7.93 -18.00
N LEU A 162 1.11 7.55 -16.99
CA LEU A 162 2.14 6.50 -17.09
C LEU A 162 1.56 5.08 -17.06
N GLY A 163 0.24 4.93 -16.93
CA GLY A 163 -0.43 3.63 -16.91
C GLY A 163 -0.41 2.92 -15.55
N MET A 164 -0.12 3.64 -14.46
CA MET A 164 -0.28 3.08 -13.12
C MET A 164 -1.74 2.82 -12.82
N LYS A 165 -2.01 1.75 -12.07
CA LYS A 165 -3.37 1.28 -11.80
C LYS A 165 -3.93 1.80 -10.47
N LEU A 166 -3.08 2.27 -9.57
CA LEU A 166 -3.46 2.73 -8.23
C LEU A 166 -2.61 3.95 -7.84
N VAL A 167 -3.17 4.85 -7.04
CA VAL A 167 -2.42 5.90 -6.35
C VAL A 167 -2.57 5.71 -4.85
N TYR A 168 -1.48 5.57 -4.12
CA TYR A 168 -1.45 5.43 -2.68
C TYR A 168 -0.93 6.71 -2.04
N LEU A 169 -1.74 7.33 -1.19
CA LEU A 169 -1.39 8.49 -0.38
C LEU A 169 -1.00 8.04 1.03
N GLU A 170 0.28 8.18 1.37
CA GLU A 170 0.84 7.73 2.65
C GLU A 170 1.15 8.91 3.58
N ALA A 171 0.52 8.97 4.75
CA ALA A 171 0.86 9.94 5.79
C ALA A 171 2.06 9.51 6.67
N GLY A 172 2.41 8.22 6.63
CA GLY A 172 3.42 7.55 7.42
C GLY A 172 2.80 6.62 8.47
N SER A 173 3.32 5.39 8.58
CA SER A 173 2.95 4.51 9.69
C SER A 173 3.24 5.20 11.02
N GLY A 174 2.24 5.26 11.89
CA GLY A 174 2.36 5.96 13.16
C GLY A 174 2.00 7.45 13.12
N ALA A 175 1.74 8.05 11.95
CA ALA A 175 1.40 9.48 11.83
C ALA A 175 0.25 9.88 12.77
N PRO A 176 0.25 11.08 13.38
CA PRO A 176 -0.78 11.48 14.32
C PRO A 176 -2.16 11.65 13.66
N GLU A 177 -2.18 11.95 12.37
CA GLU A 177 -3.38 12.18 11.57
C GLU A 177 -3.23 11.53 10.19
N PRO A 178 -4.32 11.06 9.57
CA PRO A 178 -4.33 10.64 8.17
C PRO A 178 -3.97 11.76 7.19
N VAL A 179 -3.89 11.41 5.91
CA VAL A 179 -3.83 12.41 4.83
C VAL A 179 -5.08 13.31 4.90
N PRO A 180 -4.96 14.65 4.77
CA PRO A 180 -6.12 15.53 4.90
C PRO A 180 -7.18 15.29 3.82
N ASP A 181 -8.46 15.36 4.20
CA ASP A 181 -9.60 15.16 3.29
C ASP A 181 -9.52 16.02 2.03
N ARG A 182 -9.06 17.27 2.14
CA ARG A 182 -8.88 18.17 0.99
C ARG A 182 -7.89 17.65 -0.04
N VAL A 183 -6.86 16.91 0.40
CA VAL A 183 -5.85 16.33 -0.48
C VAL A 183 -6.41 15.07 -1.13
N ILE A 184 -7.05 14.20 -0.36
CA ILE A 184 -7.71 12.98 -0.85
C ILE A 184 -8.74 13.34 -1.92
N ARG A 185 -9.64 14.30 -1.62
CA ARG A 185 -10.70 14.74 -2.52
C ARG A 185 -10.15 15.34 -3.80
N ALA A 186 -9.16 16.24 -3.70
CA ALA A 186 -8.54 16.86 -4.87
C ALA A 186 -7.87 15.82 -5.79
N VAL A 187 -7.22 14.80 -5.22
CA VAL A 187 -6.63 13.70 -6.00
C VAL A 187 -7.72 12.86 -6.65
N ARG A 188 -8.75 12.46 -5.89
CA ARG A 188 -9.88 11.66 -6.40
C ARG A 188 -10.61 12.36 -7.53
N ASP A 189 -10.84 13.67 -7.44
CA ASP A 189 -11.52 14.46 -8.47
C ASP A 189 -10.69 14.61 -9.76
N ALA A 190 -9.37 14.40 -9.69
CA ALA A 190 -8.45 14.63 -10.81
C ALA A 190 -8.10 13.37 -11.61
N ILE A 191 -8.30 12.17 -11.05
CA ILE A 191 -7.92 10.90 -11.68
C ILE A 191 -9.12 9.96 -11.78
N ASP A 192 -9.01 8.91 -12.59
CA ASP A 192 -10.02 7.87 -12.80
C ASP A 192 -9.63 6.54 -12.12
N ILE A 193 -8.35 6.32 -11.83
CA ILE A 193 -7.85 5.13 -11.14
C ILE A 193 -8.12 5.17 -9.62
N PRO A 194 -8.17 4.03 -8.91
CA PRO A 194 -8.45 4.01 -7.47
C PRO A 194 -7.39 4.72 -6.61
N VAL A 195 -7.86 5.38 -5.56
CA VAL A 195 -7.04 6.05 -4.54
C VAL A 195 -7.02 5.22 -3.26
N VAL A 196 -5.83 4.86 -2.80
CA VAL A 196 -5.57 4.16 -1.53
C VAL A 196 -5.05 5.17 -0.52
N VAL A 197 -5.50 5.12 0.74
CA VAL A 197 -5.01 6.02 1.79
C VAL A 197 -4.49 5.23 2.99
N GLY A 198 -3.24 5.51 3.37
CA GLY A 198 -2.58 4.88 4.51
C GLY A 198 -1.93 5.87 5.46
N GLY A 199 -1.63 5.36 6.67
CA GLY A 199 -0.98 6.11 7.74
C GLY A 199 -1.97 6.91 8.59
N GLY A 200 -1.80 6.84 9.91
CA GLY A 200 -2.56 7.64 10.87
C GLY A 200 -4.05 7.29 11.08
N ILE A 201 -4.61 6.32 10.36
CA ILE A 201 -6.00 5.88 10.53
C ILE A 201 -6.09 4.93 11.74
N ARG A 202 -6.69 5.39 12.84
CA ARG A 202 -6.76 4.63 14.11
C ARG A 202 -8.15 4.49 14.71
N THR A 203 -9.14 5.18 14.16
CA THR A 203 -10.51 5.13 14.66
C THR A 203 -11.48 4.91 13.51
N PRO A 204 -12.68 4.35 13.78
CA PRO A 204 -13.73 4.22 12.77
C PRO A 204 -14.11 5.55 12.13
N GLU A 205 -14.11 6.65 12.89
CA GLU A 205 -14.43 7.99 12.39
C GLU A 205 -13.37 8.48 11.41
N ALA A 206 -12.08 8.20 11.68
CA ALA A 206 -11.01 8.51 10.75
C ALA A 206 -11.12 7.69 9.45
N ALA A 207 -11.44 6.40 9.55
CA ALA A 207 -11.68 5.54 8.39
C ALA A 207 -12.90 6.01 7.56
N GLN A 208 -13.97 6.42 8.23
CA GLN A 208 -15.15 6.99 7.58
C GLN A 208 -14.83 8.33 6.90
N ALA A 209 -14.04 9.20 7.53
CA ALA A 209 -13.66 10.49 6.97
C ALA A 209 -12.84 10.33 5.67
N VAL A 210 -11.81 9.46 5.68
CA VAL A 210 -10.98 9.24 4.47
C VAL A 210 -11.77 8.64 3.31
N THR A 211 -12.70 7.72 3.60
CA THR A 211 -13.56 7.12 2.56
C THR A 211 -14.58 8.14 2.01
N GLN A 212 -15.17 8.99 2.86
CA GLN A 212 -16.02 10.11 2.42
C GLN A 212 -15.25 11.21 1.67
N ALA A 213 -13.95 11.33 1.92
CA ALA A 213 -13.06 12.21 1.19
C ALA A 213 -12.75 11.70 -0.23
N GLY A 214 -12.96 10.41 -0.50
CA GLY A 214 -12.77 9.81 -1.83
C GLY A 214 -11.77 8.66 -1.88
N ALA A 215 -11.28 8.16 -0.74
CA ALA A 215 -10.49 6.94 -0.71
C ALA A 215 -11.35 5.74 -1.16
N ASP A 216 -10.78 4.93 -2.04
CA ASP A 216 -11.36 3.69 -2.52
C ASP A 216 -10.96 2.50 -1.65
N ILE A 217 -9.77 2.57 -1.04
CA ILE A 217 -9.14 1.56 -0.18
C ILE A 217 -8.44 2.25 0.99
#